data_AF-A0A5D6Y283-F1
#
_entry.id   AF-A0A5D6Y283-F1
#
_cell.length_a   1.000
_cell.length_b   1.000
_cell.length_c   1.000
_cell.angle_alpha   90.00
_cell.angle_beta   90.00
_cell.angle_gamma   90.00
#
_symmetry.space_group_name_H-M   'P 1'
#
loop_
_entity.id
_entity.type
_entity.pdbx_description
1 polymer ?
#
loop_
_entity_poly.entity_id
_entity_poly.type
_entity_poly.pdbx_seq_one_letter_code
_entity_poly.pdbx_strand_id
1 'polypeptide(L)'
;MNVLTASDVSIEDGTPLLLREGEGDDNLAEALVAHFPDVALHASEALALDSAVGALFVTSKRVVWIGDRAAAHVGYGWDTSRVTLHAISRDESAFPRPCLYCQVDSDDVSEIRFVPLDPDQLQAIFDAFSRSAELNPDDDDDDEADGDDDGWVFDKDEVANGARAAEIAAHLDSVLRVSPALLPVAGQFDDADEADELL
;
A
#
# COMPACT_ATOMS: atom_id res chain seq x y z
N MET A 1 3.45 5.57 -18.58
CA MET A 1 4.35 6.62 -18.05
C MET A 1 4.39 7.78 -19.05
N ASN A 2 4.51 9.03 -18.60
CA ASN A 2 4.62 10.19 -19.49
C ASN A 2 6.09 10.65 -19.59
N VAL A 3 6.65 10.66 -20.80
CA VAL A 3 8.02 11.17 -21.04
C VAL A 3 7.95 12.69 -21.19
N LEU A 4 8.77 13.40 -20.41
CA LEU A 4 8.80 14.86 -20.42
C LEU A 4 9.85 15.39 -21.38
N THR A 5 9.52 16.51 -22.01
CA THR A 5 10.37 17.25 -22.93
C THR A 5 10.61 18.67 -22.41
N ALA A 6 11.47 19.43 -23.08
CA ALA A 6 11.76 20.81 -22.69
C ALA A 6 10.52 21.72 -22.68
N SER A 7 9.46 21.40 -23.44
CA SER A 7 8.21 22.17 -23.42
C SER A 7 7.34 21.92 -22.19
N ASP A 8 7.59 20.86 -21.44
CA ASP A 8 6.83 20.51 -20.23
C ASP A 8 7.43 21.15 -18.96
N VAL A 9 8.50 21.92 -19.11
CA VAL A 9 9.28 22.50 -18.02
C VAL A 9 9.39 24.00 -18.22
N SER A 10 9.19 24.75 -17.14
CA SER A 10 9.35 26.20 -17.12
C SER A 10 10.80 26.58 -17.45
N ILE A 11 10.97 27.56 -18.35
CA ILE A 11 12.29 28.05 -18.78
C ILE A 11 12.96 28.87 -17.66
N GLU A 12 12.18 29.45 -16.74
CA GLU A 12 12.69 30.39 -15.73
C GLU A 12 13.30 29.68 -14.51
N ASP A 13 12.60 28.70 -13.95
CA ASP A 13 12.91 28.06 -12.67
C ASP A 13 13.12 26.55 -12.77
N GLY A 14 12.61 25.91 -13.84
CA GLY A 14 12.73 24.47 -14.02
C GLY A 14 11.76 23.60 -13.29
N THR A 15 10.68 24.20 -12.81
CA THR A 15 9.55 23.43 -12.34
C THR A 15 8.79 22.85 -13.52
N PRO A 16 8.09 21.72 -13.34
CA PRO A 16 7.13 21.26 -14.33
C PRO A 16 6.04 22.30 -14.57
N LEU A 17 5.56 22.38 -15.81
CA LEU A 17 4.37 23.17 -16.13
C LEU A 17 3.14 22.43 -15.57
N LEU A 18 2.47 23.07 -14.62
CA LEU A 18 1.25 22.56 -14.00
C LEU A 18 0.03 22.85 -14.87
N LEU A 19 -0.96 21.96 -14.83
CA LEU A 19 -2.27 22.21 -15.42
C LEU A 19 -2.94 23.41 -14.70
N ARG A 20 -3.14 24.51 -15.43
CA ARG A 20 -3.71 25.75 -14.89
C ARG A 20 -5.23 25.71 -14.83
N GLU A 21 -5.79 26.35 -13.81
CA GLU A 21 -7.19 26.75 -13.79
C GLU A 21 -7.48 27.66 -14.99
N GLY A 22 -8.33 27.19 -15.92
CA GLY A 22 -8.82 27.97 -17.05
C GLY A 22 -8.42 27.48 -18.44
N GLU A 23 -8.92 26.30 -18.84
CA GLU A 23 -9.53 26.00 -20.15
C GLU A 23 -10.26 24.63 -20.07
N GLY A 24 -11.04 24.40 -19.00
CA GLY A 24 -11.68 23.10 -18.71
C GLY A 24 -12.34 23.03 -17.33
N ASP A 25 -12.78 21.83 -16.94
CA ASP A 25 -13.35 21.49 -15.64
C ASP A 25 -12.41 21.91 -14.49
N ASP A 26 -12.91 22.66 -13.51
CA ASP A 26 -12.15 23.16 -12.36
C ASP A 26 -11.51 22.01 -11.53
N ASN A 27 -12.04 20.79 -11.65
CA ASN A 27 -11.46 19.57 -11.05
C ASN A 27 -10.11 19.12 -11.66
N LEU A 28 -9.70 19.70 -12.80
CA LEU A 28 -8.40 19.40 -13.45
C LEU A 28 -7.24 20.28 -12.98
N ALA A 29 -7.48 21.24 -12.09
CA ALA A 29 -6.44 22.12 -11.57
C ALA A 29 -5.33 21.32 -10.87
N GLU A 30 -4.08 21.53 -11.29
CA GLU A 30 -2.92 20.88 -10.71
C GLU A 30 -2.14 21.89 -9.85
N ALA A 31 -1.90 21.53 -8.59
CA ALA A 31 -1.15 22.33 -7.63
C ALA A 31 0.11 21.60 -7.19
N LEU A 32 1.20 22.34 -6.97
CA LEU A 32 2.44 21.77 -6.41
C LEU A 32 2.23 21.45 -4.91
N VAL A 33 2.50 20.21 -4.52
CA VAL A 33 2.45 19.75 -3.12
C VAL A 33 3.82 19.87 -2.47
N ALA A 34 4.87 19.38 -3.15
CA ALA A 34 6.24 19.40 -2.64
C ALA A 34 7.28 19.35 -3.76
N HIS A 35 8.49 19.81 -3.45
CA HIS A 35 9.65 19.79 -4.33
C HIS A 35 10.88 19.33 -3.54
N PHE A 36 11.59 18.35 -4.09
CA PHE A 36 12.80 17.77 -3.52
C PHE A 36 13.93 17.79 -4.56
N PRO A 37 14.97 18.62 -4.39
CA PRO A 37 16.15 18.55 -5.23
C PRO A 37 16.98 17.30 -4.90
N ASP A 38 17.93 16.98 -5.77
CA ASP A 38 18.96 15.96 -5.53
C ASP A 38 18.39 14.56 -5.23
N VAL A 39 17.39 14.15 -6.00
CA VAL A 39 16.78 12.81 -5.94
C VAL A 39 17.19 12.01 -7.17
N ALA A 40 17.81 10.85 -6.96
CA ALA A 40 18.12 9.93 -8.04
C ALA A 40 16.92 9.04 -8.37
N LEU A 41 16.71 8.76 -9.66
CA LEU A 41 15.68 7.85 -10.15
C LEU A 41 16.29 6.50 -10.51
N HIS A 42 15.70 5.40 -10.07
CA HIS A 42 16.08 4.03 -10.46
C HIS A 42 14.82 3.29 -10.88
N ALA A 43 14.77 2.76 -12.10
CA ALA A 43 13.66 1.96 -12.60
C ALA A 43 14.06 0.47 -12.70
N SER A 44 13.08 -0.43 -12.60
CA SER A 44 13.31 -1.86 -12.86
C SER A 44 13.71 -2.13 -14.31
N GLU A 45 13.11 -1.39 -15.24
CA GLU A 45 13.38 -1.45 -16.67
C GLU A 45 14.32 -0.30 -17.09
N ALA A 46 15.08 -0.51 -18.17
CA ALA A 46 16.11 0.45 -18.59
C ALA A 46 15.49 1.74 -19.16
N LEU A 47 15.50 2.80 -18.34
CA LEU A 47 15.15 4.15 -18.75
C LEU A 47 16.38 4.94 -19.24
N ALA A 48 16.15 5.91 -20.12
CA ALA A 48 17.23 6.75 -20.68
C ALA A 48 17.97 7.60 -19.64
N LEU A 49 17.29 8.00 -18.56
CA LEU A 49 17.86 8.75 -17.45
C LEU A 49 17.96 7.90 -16.17
N ASP A 50 18.02 6.58 -16.29
CA ASP A 50 18.18 5.71 -15.13
C ASP A 50 19.45 6.05 -14.34
N SER A 51 19.35 5.98 -13.02
CA SER A 51 20.41 6.32 -12.06
C SER A 51 20.86 7.79 -12.05
N ALA A 52 20.27 8.66 -12.88
CA ALA A 52 20.57 10.08 -12.88
C ALA A 52 19.98 10.78 -11.65
N VAL A 53 20.62 11.88 -11.23
CA VAL A 53 20.17 12.74 -10.14
C VAL A 53 19.41 13.92 -10.73
N GLY A 54 18.25 14.22 -10.16
CA GLY A 54 17.35 15.25 -10.64
C GLY A 54 16.51 15.85 -9.52
N ALA A 55 15.46 16.57 -9.89
CA ALA A 55 14.48 17.13 -8.97
C ALA A 55 13.16 16.36 -9.06
N LEU A 56 12.65 15.98 -7.90
CA LEU A 56 11.35 15.33 -7.73
C LEU A 56 10.31 16.37 -7.33
N PHE A 57 9.19 16.38 -8.04
CA PHE A 57 8.04 17.22 -7.79
C PHE A 57 6.84 16.33 -7.55
N VAL A 58 6.12 16.60 -6.46
CA VAL A 58 4.85 15.96 -6.17
C VAL A 58 3.79 17.03 -6.31
N THR A 59 2.81 16.79 -7.15
CA THR A 59 1.67 17.70 -7.38
C THR A 59 0.41 17.09 -6.81
N SER A 60 -0.73 17.76 -6.94
CA SER A 60 -2.03 17.23 -6.54
C SER A 60 -2.55 16.13 -7.47
N LYS A 61 -1.94 15.92 -8.64
CA LYS A 61 -2.41 14.98 -9.66
C LYS A 61 -1.32 14.02 -10.13
N ARG A 62 -0.04 14.40 -10.04
CA ARG A 62 1.08 13.67 -10.63
C ARG A 62 2.33 13.70 -9.76
N VAL A 63 3.16 12.68 -9.95
CA VAL A 63 4.55 12.66 -9.53
C VAL A 63 5.41 12.91 -10.76
N VAL A 64 6.28 13.91 -10.69
CA VAL A 64 7.13 14.33 -11.81
C VAL A 64 8.58 14.34 -11.37
N TRP A 65 9.44 13.68 -12.13
CA TRP A 65 10.88 13.72 -11.91
C TRP A 65 11.59 14.30 -13.13
N ILE A 66 12.43 15.31 -12.91
CA ILE A 66 13.18 16.02 -13.96
C ILE A 66 14.67 15.82 -13.71
N GLY A 67 15.37 15.22 -14.67
CA GLY A 67 16.80 15.00 -14.65
C GLY A 67 17.57 16.05 -15.44
N ASP A 68 18.23 15.62 -16.52
CA ASP A 68 19.01 16.52 -17.38
C ASP A 68 18.11 17.34 -18.31
N ARG A 69 18.07 18.64 -18.06
CA ARG A 69 17.25 19.61 -18.81
C ARG A 69 17.82 19.94 -20.19
N ALA A 70 19.04 19.52 -20.50
CA ALA A 70 19.64 19.66 -21.83
C ALA A 70 19.41 18.42 -22.73
N ALA A 71 18.86 17.34 -22.18
CA ALA A 71 18.56 16.13 -22.94
C ALA A 71 17.29 16.29 -23.79
N ALA A 72 17.13 15.42 -24.80
CA ALA A 72 15.93 15.39 -25.63
C ALA A 72 14.67 15.01 -24.81
N HIS A 73 14.84 14.11 -23.84
CA HIS A 73 13.86 13.80 -22.81
C HIS A 73 14.43 14.29 -21.48
N VAL A 74 13.71 15.18 -20.82
CA VAL A 74 14.21 15.87 -19.62
C VAL A 74 13.76 15.21 -18.32
N GLY A 75 12.84 14.24 -18.40
CA GLY A 75 12.28 13.60 -17.21
C GLY A 75 11.10 12.68 -17.52
N TYR A 76 10.41 12.30 -16.46
CA TYR A 76 9.27 11.39 -16.48
C TYR A 76 8.17 11.88 -15.53
N GLY A 77 6.93 11.57 -15.85
CA GLY A 77 5.77 11.85 -15.01
C GLY A 77 4.83 10.65 -14.94
N TRP A 78 4.22 10.48 -13.77
CA TRP A 78 3.20 9.48 -13.49
C TRP A 78 2.01 10.15 -12.84
N ASP A 79 0.81 9.84 -13.33
CA ASP A 79 -0.41 10.23 -12.63
C ASP A 79 -0.46 9.52 -11.27
N THR A 80 -0.97 10.19 -10.25
CA THR A 80 -0.97 9.64 -8.89
C THR A 80 -1.78 8.35 -8.82
N SER A 81 -2.88 8.25 -9.57
CA SER A 81 -3.69 7.02 -9.70
C SER A 81 -2.94 5.84 -10.31
N ARG A 82 -1.83 6.07 -11.03
CA ARG A 82 -0.96 5.00 -11.53
C ARG A 82 0.07 4.53 -10.50
N VAL A 83 0.26 5.26 -9.41
CA VAL A 83 1.15 4.82 -8.32
C VAL A 83 0.34 3.90 -7.40
N THR A 84 0.45 2.59 -7.64
CA THR A 84 -0.33 1.57 -6.92
C THR A 84 0.05 1.52 -5.44
N LEU A 85 1.34 1.72 -5.12
CA LEU A 85 1.81 1.88 -3.74
C LEU A 85 3.15 2.60 -3.69
N HIS A 86 3.43 3.19 -2.52
CA HIS A 86 4.76 3.71 -2.15
C HIS A 86 5.14 3.27 -0.74
N ALA A 87 6.42 3.00 -0.51
CA ALA A 87 6.96 2.59 0.78
C ALA A 87 8.40 3.08 0.96
N ILE A 88 8.79 3.38 2.20
CA ILE A 88 10.19 3.65 2.53
C ILE A 88 10.92 2.31 2.65
N SER A 89 11.92 2.09 1.80
CA SER A 89 12.83 0.95 1.88
C SER A 89 14.19 1.38 2.43
N ARG A 90 14.67 0.69 3.46
CA ARG A 90 15.99 0.88 4.08
C ARG A 90 16.83 -0.39 4.08
N ASP A 91 16.36 -1.43 3.41
CA ASP A 91 17.04 -2.72 3.35
C ASP A 91 18.13 -2.69 2.27
N GLU A 92 19.39 -2.58 2.73
CA GLU A 92 20.56 -2.55 1.85
C GLU A 92 20.79 -3.85 1.08
N SER A 93 20.19 -4.97 1.52
CA SER A 93 20.25 -6.24 0.80
C SER A 93 19.33 -6.25 -0.42
N ALA A 94 18.22 -5.49 -0.37
CA ALA A 94 17.28 -5.34 -1.47
C ALA A 94 17.71 -4.23 -2.44
N PHE A 95 18.22 -3.10 -1.93
CA PHE A 95 18.76 -2.02 -2.74
C PHE A 95 19.83 -1.23 -1.96
N PRO A 96 20.99 -0.86 -2.54
CA PRO A 96 22.15 -0.38 -1.78
C PRO A 96 22.00 0.95 -1.03
N ARG A 97 20.88 1.68 -1.20
CA ARG A 97 20.66 2.99 -0.58
C ARG A 97 19.22 3.10 -0.06
N PRO A 98 18.98 3.78 1.07
CA PRO A 98 17.61 4.10 1.50
C PRO A 98 16.85 4.86 0.41
N CYS A 99 15.63 4.43 0.09
CA CYS A 99 14.85 4.99 -1.01
C CYS A 99 13.34 4.93 -0.73
N LEU A 100 12.58 5.73 -1.47
CA LEU A 100 11.14 5.51 -1.62
C LEU A 100 10.96 4.52 -2.77
N TYR A 101 10.47 3.33 -2.46
CA TYR A 101 10.06 2.33 -3.44
C TYR A 101 8.62 2.60 -3.87
N CYS A 102 8.36 2.51 -5.16
CA CYS A 102 7.05 2.68 -5.76
C CYS A 102 6.77 1.54 -6.74
N GLN A 103 5.56 1.00 -6.67
CA GLN A 103 5.02 0.17 -7.74
C GLN A 103 4.09 1.05 -8.59
N VAL A 104 4.21 0.96 -9.90
CA VAL A 104 3.42 1.76 -10.83
C VAL A 104 2.72 0.87 -11.86
N ASP A 105 1.48 1.24 -12.19
CA ASP A 105 0.72 0.63 -13.27
C ASP A 105 1.05 1.35 -14.59
N SER A 106 2.05 0.83 -15.30
CA SER A 106 2.55 1.38 -16.55
C SER A 106 3.17 0.28 -17.41
N ASP A 107 2.89 0.29 -18.72
CA ASP A 107 3.43 -0.70 -19.66
C ASP A 107 4.96 -0.63 -19.80
N ASP A 108 5.55 0.56 -19.59
CA ASP A 108 6.98 0.81 -19.77
C ASP A 108 7.84 0.40 -18.57
N VAL A 109 7.32 0.56 -17.36
CA VAL A 109 8.04 0.41 -16.10
C VAL A 109 7.07 -0.06 -15.03
N SER A 110 7.47 -1.06 -14.25
CA SER A 110 6.64 -1.61 -13.16
C SER A 110 7.07 -1.16 -11.76
N GLU A 111 8.36 -0.92 -11.54
CA GLU A 111 8.92 -0.47 -10.27
C GLU A 111 9.83 0.75 -10.43
N ILE A 112 9.72 1.68 -9.49
CA ILE A 112 10.54 2.88 -9.43
C ILE A 112 11.06 3.08 -8.00
N ARG A 113 12.31 3.53 -7.87
CA ARG A 113 12.92 3.93 -6.61
C ARG A 113 13.40 5.37 -6.71
N PHE A 114 12.90 6.23 -5.82
CA PHE A 114 13.38 7.59 -5.63
C PHE A 114 14.39 7.60 -4.49
N VAL A 115 15.64 7.94 -4.80
CA VAL A 115 16.77 7.86 -3.88
C VAL A 115 17.28 9.27 -3.59
N PRO A 116 16.81 9.93 -2.52
CA PRO A 116 17.34 11.24 -2.16
C PRO A 116 18.82 11.14 -1.79
N LEU A 117 19.62 12.15 -2.12
CA LEU A 117 21.02 12.24 -1.67
C LEU A 117 21.11 12.38 -0.15
N ASP A 118 20.11 13.04 0.45
CA ASP A 118 19.94 13.17 1.90
C ASP A 118 18.83 12.22 2.40
N PRO A 119 19.16 11.14 3.14
CA PRO A 119 18.18 10.18 3.65
C PRO A 119 17.14 10.79 4.61
N ASP A 120 17.42 11.93 5.24
CA ASP A 120 16.48 12.59 6.15
C ASP A 120 15.26 13.15 5.41
N GLN A 121 15.36 13.35 4.09
CA GLN A 121 14.26 13.78 3.24
C GLN A 121 13.23 12.66 2.95
N LEU A 122 13.57 11.39 3.19
CA LEU A 122 12.70 10.26 2.82
C LEU A 122 11.32 10.34 3.46
N GLN A 123 11.23 10.78 4.72
CA GLN A 123 9.94 10.90 5.39
C GLN A 123 9.09 11.99 4.72
N ALA A 124 9.69 13.13 4.39
CA ALA A 124 8.98 14.22 3.73
C ALA A 124 8.51 13.84 2.31
N ILE A 125 9.33 13.08 1.57
CA ILE A 125 8.95 12.53 0.26
C ILE A 125 7.76 11.57 0.42
N PHE A 126 7.82 10.65 1.38
CA PHE A 126 6.72 9.72 1.67
C PHE A 126 5.42 10.47 2.02
N ASP A 127 5.49 11.47 2.91
CA ASP A 127 4.34 12.26 3.33
C ASP A 127 3.74 13.04 2.13
N ALA A 128 4.58 13.54 1.22
CA ALA A 128 4.13 14.21 0.02
C ALA A 128 3.39 13.27 -0.94
N PHE A 129 3.89 12.05 -1.15
CA PHE A 129 3.19 11.03 -1.96
C PHE A 129 1.86 10.64 -1.34
N SER A 130 1.83 10.41 -0.02
CA SER A 130 0.61 10.10 0.71
C SER A 130 -0.43 11.22 0.57
N ARG A 131 0.00 12.48 0.72
CA ARG A 131 -0.89 13.63 0.51
C ARG A 131 -1.39 13.76 -0.92
N SER A 132 -0.56 13.41 -1.91
CA SER A 132 -1.02 13.35 -3.31
C SER A 132 -2.10 12.27 -3.47
N ALA A 133 -1.88 11.08 -2.92
CA ALA A 133 -2.84 9.97 -3.00
C ALA A 133 -4.17 10.33 -2.33
N GLU A 134 -4.15 11.02 -1.18
CA GLU A 134 -5.36 11.53 -0.51
C GLU A 134 -6.21 12.47 -1.40
N LEU A 135 -5.60 13.16 -2.36
CA LEU A 135 -6.27 14.08 -3.28
C LEU A 135 -6.78 13.39 -4.57
N ASN A 136 -6.47 12.10 -4.75
CA ASN A 136 -6.87 11.30 -5.90
C ASN A 136 -7.50 10.00 -5.40
N PRO A 137 -8.66 10.06 -4.70
CA PRO A 137 -9.43 8.85 -4.46
C PRO A 137 -9.80 8.22 -5.80
N ASP A 138 -9.90 6.91 -5.85
CA ASP A 138 -10.46 6.24 -7.01
C ASP A 138 -11.89 6.76 -7.21
N ASP A 139 -12.30 6.96 -8.46
CA ASP A 139 -13.69 7.24 -8.76
C ASP A 139 -14.46 6.00 -8.29
N ASP A 140 -15.13 6.09 -7.15
CA ASP A 140 -15.99 5.01 -6.65
C ASP A 140 -16.89 4.60 -7.83
N ASP A 141 -16.85 3.33 -8.23
CA ASP A 141 -17.89 2.69 -9.05
C ASP A 141 -19.19 2.63 -8.20
N ASP A 142 -19.66 3.79 -7.73
CA ASP A 142 -20.89 4.04 -6.97
C ASP A 142 -22.16 3.81 -7.83
N ASP A 143 -22.01 3.20 -9.01
CA ASP A 143 -23.10 2.69 -9.84
C ASP A 143 -23.34 1.16 -9.68
N GLU A 144 -22.61 0.46 -8.80
CA GLU A 144 -22.98 -0.91 -8.36
C GLU A 144 -23.79 -0.88 -7.05
N ALA A 145 -24.64 0.15 -6.89
CA ALA A 145 -25.70 0.19 -5.89
C ALA A 145 -27.10 0.14 -6.54
N ASP A 146 -27.23 -0.53 -7.68
CA ASP A 146 -28.54 -0.95 -8.21
C ASP A 146 -28.78 -2.43 -7.90
N GLY A 147 -29.04 -2.70 -6.61
CA GLY A 147 -29.91 -3.78 -6.16
C GLY A 147 -29.31 -5.19 -6.12
N ASP A 148 -28.53 -5.49 -5.09
CA ASP A 148 -28.90 -6.52 -4.11
C ASP A 148 -27.97 -6.42 -2.88
N ASP A 149 -28.60 -6.32 -1.72
CA ASP A 149 -27.99 -6.31 -0.39
C ASP A 149 -27.33 -7.66 -0.07
N ASP A 150 -26.04 -7.82 -0.37
CA ASP A 150 -25.29 -9.06 -0.04
C ASP A 150 -23.90 -8.85 0.62
N GLY A 151 -23.61 -7.65 1.13
CA GLY A 151 -22.32 -7.36 1.80
C GLY A 151 -22.21 -7.77 3.28
N TRP A 152 -23.33 -7.91 4.00
CA TRP A 152 -23.34 -8.33 5.42
C TRP A 152 -24.63 -9.12 5.73
N VAL A 153 -24.58 -10.45 5.65
CA VAL A 153 -25.68 -11.29 6.15
C VAL A 153 -25.70 -11.18 7.68
N PHE A 154 -26.49 -10.25 8.22
CA PHE A 154 -26.93 -10.29 9.61
C PHE A 154 -27.99 -11.39 9.73
N ASP A 155 -27.54 -12.65 9.82
CA ASP A 155 -28.43 -13.73 10.21
C ASP A 155 -28.75 -13.56 11.71
N LYS A 156 -29.89 -12.93 11.97
CA LYS A 156 -30.43 -12.77 13.33
C LYS A 156 -30.59 -14.11 14.05
N ASP A 157 -30.84 -15.18 13.29
CA ASP A 157 -31.00 -16.52 13.84
C ASP A 157 -29.64 -17.10 14.24
N GLU A 158 -28.56 -16.81 13.51
CA GLU A 158 -27.18 -17.19 13.90
C GLU A 158 -26.76 -16.52 15.21
N VAL A 159 -26.99 -15.21 15.35
CA VAL A 159 -26.67 -14.46 16.58
C VAL A 159 -27.49 -14.96 17.77
N ALA A 160 -28.78 -15.22 17.59
CA ALA A 160 -29.65 -15.76 18.63
C ALA A 160 -29.25 -17.19 19.04
N ASN A 161 -28.87 -18.02 18.06
CA ASN A 161 -28.40 -19.38 18.32
C ASN A 161 -27.06 -19.39 19.08
N GLY A 162 -26.13 -18.51 18.72
CA GLY A 162 -24.87 -18.33 19.44
C GLY A 162 -25.06 -17.92 20.90
N ALA A 163 -25.96 -16.96 21.16
CA ALA A 163 -26.29 -16.53 22.52
C ALA A 163 -26.90 -17.67 23.35
N ARG A 164 -27.84 -18.43 22.78
CA ARG A 164 -28.47 -19.56 23.48
C ARG A 164 -27.49 -20.70 23.75
N ALA A 165 -26.56 -20.96 22.84
CA ALA A 165 -25.51 -21.95 23.03
C ALA A 165 -24.57 -21.55 24.20
N ALA A 166 -24.21 -20.26 24.30
CA ALA A 166 -23.39 -19.74 25.39
C ALA A 166 -24.09 -19.85 26.76
N GLU A 167 -25.39 -19.56 26.83
CA GLU A 167 -26.19 -19.74 28.05
C GLU A 167 -26.26 -21.21 28.49
N ILE A 168 -26.46 -22.13 27.55
CA ILE A 168 -26.47 -23.57 27.82
C ILE A 168 -25.10 -24.02 28.34
N ALA A 169 -24.01 -23.57 27.74
CA ALA A 169 -22.66 -23.91 28.18
C ALA A 169 -22.37 -23.41 29.61
N ALA A 170 -22.74 -22.17 29.92
CA ALA A 170 -22.58 -21.60 31.27
C ALA A 170 -23.44 -22.34 32.32
N HIS A 171 -24.65 -22.76 31.94
CA HIS A 171 -25.50 -23.56 32.81
C HIS A 171 -24.90 -24.95 33.07
N LEU A 172 -24.39 -25.62 32.03
CA LEU A 172 -23.75 -26.92 32.15
C LEU A 172 -22.51 -26.87 33.05
N ASP A 173 -21.66 -25.85 32.91
CA ASP A 173 -20.49 -25.65 33.78
C ASP A 173 -20.89 -25.46 35.25
N SER A 174 -21.96 -24.70 35.51
CA SER A 174 -22.50 -24.53 36.86
C SER A 174 -23.06 -25.81 37.47
N VAL A 175 -23.62 -26.71 36.67
CA VAL A 175 -24.26 -27.96 37.13
C VAL A 175 -23.24 -29.09 37.27
N LEU A 176 -22.26 -29.16 36.36
CA LEU A 176 -21.18 -30.15 36.36
C LEU A 176 -20.04 -29.80 37.31
N ARG A 177 -20.36 -29.37 38.54
CA ARG A 177 -19.36 -29.29 39.61
C ARG A 177 -18.90 -30.70 39.97
N VAL A 178 -17.81 -31.15 39.35
CA VAL A 178 -17.14 -32.40 39.72
C VAL A 178 -16.75 -32.29 41.20
N SER A 179 -17.34 -33.15 42.04
CA SER A 179 -16.94 -33.23 43.43
C SER A 179 -15.47 -33.70 43.48
N PRO A 180 -14.60 -33.15 44.33
CA PRO A 180 -13.19 -33.53 44.40
C PRO A 180 -12.96 -35.03 44.70
N ALA A 181 -13.99 -35.73 45.19
CA ALA A 181 -14.00 -37.16 45.43
C ALA A 181 -14.15 -38.04 44.17
N LEU A 182 -14.41 -37.44 43.00
CA LEU A 182 -14.47 -38.12 41.69
C LEU A 182 -13.27 -37.78 40.79
N LEU A 183 -12.24 -37.12 41.32
CA LEU A 183 -10.96 -37.07 40.64
C LEU A 183 -10.46 -38.51 40.48
N PRO A 184 -10.16 -38.97 39.25
CA PRO A 184 -9.56 -40.29 39.09
C PRO A 184 -8.27 -40.30 39.89
N VAL A 185 -8.14 -41.26 40.81
CA VAL A 185 -6.84 -41.58 41.40
C VAL A 185 -5.90 -41.84 40.23
N ALA A 186 -4.79 -41.12 40.17
CA ALA A 186 -3.77 -41.36 39.16
C ALA A 186 -3.38 -42.85 39.21
N GLY A 187 -3.69 -43.60 38.14
CA GLY A 187 -3.35 -45.02 38.01
C GLY A 187 -4.51 -46.02 37.97
N GLN A 188 -5.67 -45.69 37.38
CA GLN A 188 -6.73 -46.68 37.09
C GLN A 188 -6.79 -47.04 35.59
N PHE A 189 -5.64 -47.27 34.97
CA PHE A 189 -5.58 -48.22 33.86
C PHE A 189 -5.21 -49.54 34.51
N ASP A 190 -6.19 -50.43 34.60
CA ASP A 190 -5.96 -51.84 34.89
C ASP A 190 -5.31 -52.41 33.63
N ASP A 191 -3.98 -52.35 33.58
CA ASP A 191 -3.19 -52.93 32.50
C ASP A 191 -3.54 -54.41 32.48
N ALA A 192 -4.41 -54.81 31.55
CA ALA A 192 -4.75 -56.20 31.36
C ALA A 192 -3.46 -56.95 31.01
N ASP A 193 -3.01 -57.79 31.93
CA ASP A 193 -1.89 -58.70 31.69
C ASP A 193 -2.22 -59.56 30.46
N GLU A 194 -1.57 -59.29 29.32
CA GLU A 194 -1.50 -60.23 28.21
C GLU A 194 -0.70 -61.44 28.71
N ALA A 195 -1.42 -62.43 29.26
CA ALA A 195 -0.86 -63.73 29.50
C ALA A 195 -0.50 -64.38 28.16
N ASP A 196 0.80 -64.48 27.89
CA ASP A 196 1.41 -65.40 26.93
C ASP A 196 0.84 -66.82 27.14
N GLU A 197 -0.15 -67.22 26.34
CA GLU A 197 -0.41 -68.64 26.09
C GLU A 197 0.47 -69.10 24.93
N LEU A 198 1.67 -69.54 25.29
CA LEU A 198 2.43 -70.51 24.50
C LEU A 198 1.74 -71.87 24.61
N LEU A 199 1.14 -72.34 23.52
CA LEU A 199 1.21 -73.74 23.05
C LEU A 199 0.80 -73.86 21.57
#